data_AF-A0A6U1PPF8-F1
#
_entry.id   AF-A0A6U1PPF8-F1
#
_cell.length_a   1.000
_cell.length_b   1.000
_cell.length_c   1.000
_cell.angle_alpha   90.00
_cell.angle_beta   90.00
_cell.angle_gamma   90.00
#
_symmetry.space_group_name_H-M   'P 1'
#
loop_
_entity.id
_entity.type
_entity.pdbx_description
1 polymer ?
#
loop_
_entity_poly.entity_id
_entity_poly.type
_entity_poly.pdbx_seq_one_letter_code
_entity_poly.pdbx_strand_id
1 'polypeptide(L)'
;WLCFACVVFIIGHLAQGYLGRDLYSDTPVKTAKWWCLVASCVVVLASSAEFHRIFSCKTGGIFLGTDTCKRTTFSVVLGVLTLVLSIAMVASTYLIPVLPIVELAAAAIMLILYVFGVAFVTFGTGPGSAIGNLYFAIWISFVVSVFLAAECFRDFQSGRKEDDNEVAAEGNNANNRA
;
A
#
# COMPACT_ATOMS: atom_id res chain seq x y z
N TRP A 1 -1.60 9.85 15.99
CA TRP A 1 -1.54 9.18 14.68
C TRP A 1 -2.05 7.74 14.71
N LEU A 2 -1.66 6.91 15.68
CA LEU A 2 -2.18 5.53 15.77
C LEU A 2 -3.71 5.49 15.94
N CYS A 3 -4.27 6.34 16.80
CA CYS A 3 -5.74 6.49 16.90
C CYS A 3 -6.38 6.95 15.59
N PHE A 4 -5.71 7.81 14.81
CA PHE A 4 -6.20 8.23 13.50
C PHE A 4 -6.18 7.08 12.49
N ALA A 5 -5.11 6.28 12.46
CA ALA A 5 -5.05 5.08 11.63
C ALA A 5 -6.13 4.06 12.01
N CYS A 6 -6.38 3.85 13.31
CA CYS A 6 -7.48 3.01 13.79
C CYS A 6 -8.84 3.57 13.38
N VAL A 7 -9.06 4.89 13.46
CA VAL A 7 -10.30 5.52 13.03
C VAL A 7 -10.50 5.36 11.52
N VAL A 8 -9.49 5.58 10.69
CA VAL A 8 -9.58 5.36 9.24
C VAL A 8 -9.86 3.89 8.92
N PHE A 9 -9.22 2.97 9.64
CA PHE A 9 -9.47 1.53 9.51
C PHE A 9 -10.91 1.17 9.87
N ILE A 10 -11.41 1.66 10.99
CA ILE A 10 -12.79 1.45 11.44
C ILE A 10 -13.78 2.08 10.45
N ILE A 11 -13.53 3.30 9.97
CA ILE A 11 -14.38 3.96 8.97
C ILE A 11 -14.38 3.17 7.66
N GLY A 12 -13.23 2.66 7.21
CA GLY A 12 -13.15 1.81 6.02
C GLY A 12 -14.00 0.54 6.18
N HIS A 13 -13.94 -0.09 7.35
CA HIS A 13 -14.75 -1.26 7.68
C HIS A 13 -16.25 -0.92 7.80
N LEU A 14 -16.61 0.22 8.37
CA LEU A 14 -18.00 0.69 8.49
C LEU A 14 -18.59 1.08 7.14
N ALA A 15 -17.81 1.75 6.27
CA ALA A 15 -18.22 2.11 4.93
C ALA A 15 -18.51 0.87 4.07
N GLN A 16 -17.72 -0.20 4.26
CA GLN A 16 -17.99 -1.50 3.62
C GLN A 16 -19.33 -2.09 4.04
N GLY A 17 -19.66 -2.04 5.35
CA GLY A 17 -20.97 -2.49 5.85
C GLY A 17 -22.13 -1.62 5.35
N TYR A 18 -21.97 -0.30 5.37
CA TYR A 18 -23.04 0.63 4.97
C TYR A 18 -23.39 0.55 3.47
N LEU A 19 -22.42 0.23 2.61
CA LEU A 19 -22.63 0.06 1.17
C LEU A 19 -23.43 -1.21 0.81
N GLY A 20 -23.96 -1.95 1.78
CA GLY A 20 -24.81 -3.12 1.54
C GLY A 20 -24.08 -4.29 0.92
N ARG A 21 -22.74 -4.31 1.00
CA ARG A 21 -21.93 -5.50 0.70
C ARG A 21 -21.76 -6.36 1.96
N ASP A 22 -22.86 -6.61 2.67
CA ASP A 22 -22.91 -7.60 3.76
C ASP A 22 -22.71 -9.01 3.15
N LEU A 23 -21.55 -9.63 3.39
CA LEU A 23 -21.29 -10.58 4.50
C LEU A 23 -21.75 -12.04 4.31
N TYR A 24 -21.85 -12.56 3.07
CA TYR A 24 -21.86 -14.02 2.87
C TYR A 24 -21.04 -14.57 1.69
N SER A 25 -20.30 -13.75 0.95
CA SER A 25 -19.33 -14.26 -0.03
C SER A 25 -18.08 -13.39 0.00
N ASP A 26 -17.05 -13.89 0.68
CA ASP A 26 -15.66 -13.46 0.59
C ASP A 26 -15.43 -11.96 0.36
N THR A 27 -15.67 -11.12 1.37
CA THR A 27 -15.03 -9.80 1.35
C THR A 27 -13.51 -10.04 1.34
N PRO A 28 -12.78 -9.65 0.27
CA PRO A 28 -11.40 -10.02 0.15
C PRO A 28 -10.64 -9.30 1.26
N VAL A 29 -10.02 -10.07 2.16
CA VAL A 29 -9.17 -9.65 3.28
C VAL A 29 -8.09 -8.62 2.85
N LYS A 30 -7.89 -8.49 1.54
CA LYS A 30 -7.07 -7.51 0.82
C LYS A 30 -7.56 -6.06 0.91
N THR A 31 -8.87 -5.79 0.83
CA THR A 31 -9.37 -4.39 0.78
C THR A 31 -9.05 -3.65 2.08
N ALA A 32 -9.10 -4.33 3.22
CA ALA A 32 -8.71 -3.78 4.52
C ALA A 32 -7.22 -3.35 4.55
N LYS A 33 -6.34 -4.11 3.89
CA LYS A 33 -4.91 -3.79 3.80
C LYS A 33 -4.65 -2.59 2.90
N TRP A 34 -5.38 -2.48 1.79
CA TRP A 34 -5.33 -1.28 0.95
C TRP A 34 -5.77 -0.03 1.70
N TRP A 35 -6.84 -0.10 2.51
CA TRP A 35 -7.24 1.00 3.39
C TRP A 35 -6.21 1.31 4.47
N CYS A 36 -5.57 0.30 5.05
CA CYS A 36 -4.47 0.48 5.99
C CYS A 36 -3.29 1.22 5.33
N LEU A 37 -2.96 0.87 4.07
CA LEU A 37 -1.96 1.59 3.29
C LEU A 37 -2.38 3.05 3.09
N VAL A 38 -3.61 3.34 2.62
CA VAL A 38 -4.11 4.71 2.49
C VAL A 38 -3.92 5.51 3.78
N ALA A 39 -4.35 4.96 4.92
CA ALA A 39 -4.21 5.60 6.22
C ALA A 39 -2.74 5.90 6.54
N SER A 40 -1.85 4.93 6.35
CA SER A 40 -0.42 5.09 6.59
C SER A 40 0.24 6.12 5.66
N CYS A 41 -0.13 6.12 4.36
CA CYS A 41 0.34 7.09 3.38
C CYS A 41 -0.05 8.52 3.76
N VAL A 42 -1.27 8.73 4.28
CA VAL A 42 -1.70 10.03 4.79
C VAL A 42 -0.82 10.49 5.95
N VAL A 43 -0.47 9.59 6.89
CA VAL A 43 0.44 9.94 8.00
C VAL A 43 1.85 10.28 7.51
N VAL A 44 2.39 9.50 6.57
CA VAL A 44 3.70 9.76 5.95
C VAL A 44 3.70 11.11 5.25
N LEU A 45 2.69 11.39 4.42
CA LEU A 45 2.56 12.64 3.69
C LEU A 45 2.39 13.83 4.64
N ALA A 46 1.49 13.75 5.61
CA ALA A 46 1.24 14.82 6.56
C ALA A 46 2.49 15.15 7.40
N SER A 47 3.16 14.12 7.94
CA SER A 47 4.38 14.30 8.75
C SER A 47 5.52 14.87 7.90
N SER A 48 5.67 14.40 6.66
CA SER A 48 6.71 14.89 5.74
C SER A 48 6.45 16.33 5.30
N ALA A 49 5.19 16.68 5.02
CA ALA A 49 4.79 18.04 4.62
C ALA A 49 4.97 19.04 5.77
N GLU A 50 4.64 18.66 7.00
CA GLU A 50 4.88 19.47 8.19
C GLU A 50 6.38 19.76 8.36
N PHE A 51 7.22 18.72 8.26
CA PHE A 51 8.67 18.88 8.35
C PHE A 51 9.22 19.76 7.23
N HIS A 52 8.77 19.56 5.99
CA HIS A 52 9.17 20.38 4.86
C HIS A 52 8.80 21.86 5.06
N ARG A 53 7.69 22.14 5.75
CA ARG A 53 7.27 23.50 6.10
C ARG A 53 8.14 24.11 7.19
N ILE A 54 8.43 23.36 8.26
CA ILE A 54 9.22 23.85 9.41
C ILE A 54 10.65 24.17 8.98
N PHE A 55 11.30 23.26 8.24
CA PHE A 55 12.70 23.42 7.84
C PHE A 55 12.88 24.31 6.60
N SER A 56 11.80 24.91 6.09
CA SER A 56 11.77 25.87 4.97
C SER A 56 12.76 25.51 3.87
N CYS A 57 12.59 24.31 3.31
CA CYS A 57 13.30 23.80 2.13
C CYS A 57 13.06 24.63 0.84
N LYS A 58 12.50 25.84 0.96
CA LYS A 58 12.26 26.77 -0.13
C LYS A 58 13.49 27.66 -0.36
N THR A 59 13.56 28.23 -1.56
CA THR A 59 14.60 29.16 -2.03
C THR A 59 14.90 30.22 -0.97
N GLY A 60 16.12 30.21 -0.41
CA GLY A 60 16.58 31.17 0.61
C GLY A 60 16.62 30.67 2.05
N GLY A 61 16.21 29.42 2.34
CA GLY A 61 16.35 28.83 3.68
C GLY A 61 17.80 28.43 4.02
N ILE A 62 18.16 28.51 5.31
CA ILE A 62 19.49 28.13 5.83
C ILE A 62 19.85 26.66 5.52
N PHE A 63 18.83 25.81 5.33
CA PHE A 63 18.98 24.38 5.03
C PHE A 63 18.89 24.05 3.54
N LEU A 64 18.85 25.05 2.66
CA LEU A 64 18.76 24.84 1.21
C LEU A 64 20.02 24.10 0.72
N GLY A 65 19.81 22.96 0.05
CA GLY A 65 20.89 22.14 -0.50
C GLY A 65 21.46 21.08 0.44
N THR A 66 21.02 21.04 1.70
CA THR A 66 21.40 19.94 2.62
C THR A 66 20.80 18.60 2.19
N ASP A 67 21.49 17.51 2.47
CA ASP A 67 21.01 16.15 2.13
C ASP A 67 19.71 15.82 2.86
N THR A 68 19.49 16.36 4.06
CA THR A 68 18.23 16.22 4.80
C THR A 68 17.05 16.75 3.99
N CYS A 69 17.20 17.91 3.35
CA CYS A 69 16.14 18.53 2.56
C CYS A 69 15.77 17.66 1.35
N LYS A 70 16.76 17.14 0.62
CA LYS A 70 16.54 16.22 -0.51
C LYS A 70 15.80 14.94 -0.07
N ARG A 71 16.18 14.38 1.08
CA ARG A 71 15.56 13.17 1.65
C ARG A 71 14.13 13.44 2.15
N THR A 72 13.85 14.62 2.69
CA THR A 72 12.49 15.05 3.02
C THR A 72 11.63 15.20 1.78
N THR A 73 12.14 15.83 0.72
CA THR A 73 11.42 15.95 -0.56
C THR A 73 11.09 14.57 -1.12
N PHE A 74 12.04 13.62 -1.06
CA PHE A 74 11.78 12.23 -1.41
C PHE A 74 10.63 11.62 -0.59
N SER A 75 10.61 11.82 0.74
CA SER A 75 9.53 11.32 1.60
C SER A 75 8.16 11.91 1.26
N VAL A 76 8.09 13.20 0.90
CA VAL A 76 6.83 13.83 0.43
C VAL A 76 6.37 13.19 -0.88
N VAL A 77 7.26 13.06 -1.86
CA VAL A 77 6.95 12.44 -3.17
C VAL A 77 6.50 11.00 -2.99
N LEU A 78 7.20 10.23 -2.15
CA LEU A 78 6.84 8.86 -1.79
C LEU A 78 5.42 8.82 -1.23
N GLY A 79 5.11 9.64 -0.23
CA GLY A 79 3.78 9.70 0.39
C GLY A 79 2.66 10.06 -0.58
N VAL A 80 2.88 11.00 -1.51
CA VAL A 80 1.88 11.33 -2.54
C VAL A 80 1.69 10.17 -3.51
N LEU A 81 2.78 9.61 -4.04
CA LEU A 81 2.73 8.56 -5.05
C LEU A 81 2.06 7.28 -4.50
N THR A 82 2.43 6.86 -3.30
CA THR A 82 1.84 5.69 -2.65
C THR A 82 0.40 5.93 -2.21
N LEU A 83 0.02 7.16 -1.85
CA LEU A 83 -1.36 7.53 -1.54
C LEU A 83 -2.24 7.42 -2.79
N VAL A 84 -1.82 8.01 -3.92
CA VAL A 84 -2.56 7.95 -5.19
C VAL A 84 -2.72 6.50 -5.65
N LEU A 85 -1.64 5.71 -5.62
CA LEU A 85 -1.69 4.30 -6.01
C LEU A 85 -2.62 3.49 -5.11
N SER A 86 -2.58 3.71 -3.79
CA SER A 86 -3.45 3.01 -2.84
C SER A 86 -4.92 3.39 -3.04
N ILE A 87 -5.24 4.67 -3.24
CA ILE A 87 -6.60 5.12 -3.54
C ILE A 87 -7.08 4.53 -4.87
N ALA A 88 -6.22 4.51 -5.89
CA ALA A 88 -6.55 3.92 -7.18
C ALA A 88 -6.86 2.42 -7.06
N MET A 89 -6.08 1.68 -6.26
CA MET A 89 -6.33 0.27 -6.00
C MET A 89 -7.63 0.06 -5.22
N VAL A 90 -7.87 0.84 -4.16
CA VAL A 90 -9.15 0.82 -3.43
C VAL A 90 -10.31 1.09 -4.40
N ALA A 91 -10.25 2.16 -5.18
CA ALA A 91 -11.30 2.49 -6.15
C ALA A 91 -11.49 1.39 -7.20
N SER A 92 -10.40 0.81 -7.71
CA SER A 92 -10.46 -0.28 -8.69
C SER A 92 -11.20 -1.50 -8.14
N THR A 93 -11.00 -1.86 -6.86
CA THR A 93 -11.75 -2.97 -6.22
C THR A 93 -13.25 -2.71 -6.07
N TYR A 94 -13.70 -1.46 -6.17
CA TYR A 94 -15.12 -1.12 -6.14
C TYR A 94 -15.73 -1.00 -7.53
N LEU A 95 -14.97 -0.49 -8.50
CA LEU A 95 -15.48 -0.12 -9.82
C LEU A 95 -15.37 -1.25 -10.85
N ILE A 96 -14.34 -2.08 -10.79
CA ILE A 96 -14.05 -3.10 -11.80
C ILE A 96 -13.50 -4.39 -11.18
N PRO A 97 -13.71 -5.57 -11.81
CA PRO A 97 -12.99 -6.77 -11.42
C PRO A 97 -11.50 -6.61 -11.78
N VAL A 98 -10.65 -6.52 -10.76
CA VAL A 98 -9.20 -6.37 -10.95
C VAL A 98 -8.58 -7.74 -11.19
N LEU A 99 -7.78 -7.87 -12.24
CA LEU A 99 -7.04 -9.12 -12.50
C LEU A 99 -6.01 -9.38 -11.38
N PRO A 100 -5.86 -10.61 -10.88
CA PRO A 100 -4.91 -10.93 -9.79
C PRO A 100 -3.46 -10.51 -10.09
N ILE A 101 -3.04 -10.56 -11.36
CA ILE A 101 -1.71 -10.12 -11.79
C ILE A 101 -1.49 -8.61 -11.62
N VAL A 102 -2.55 -7.80 -11.82
CA VAL A 102 -2.49 -6.34 -11.63
C VAL A 102 -2.38 -6.01 -10.15
N GLU A 103 -3.13 -6.71 -9.29
CA GLU A 103 -3.01 -6.56 -7.84
C GLU A 103 -1.61 -6.92 -7.34
N LEU A 104 -1.04 -8.04 -7.82
CA LEU A 104 0.31 -8.47 -7.48
C LEU A 104 1.35 -7.44 -7.93
N ALA A 105 1.24 -6.93 -9.16
CA ALA A 105 2.15 -5.91 -9.67
C ALA A 105 2.08 -4.62 -8.83
N ALA A 106 0.87 -4.16 -8.49
CA ALA A 106 0.67 -2.99 -7.64
C ALA A 106 1.26 -3.20 -6.23
N ALA A 107 1.02 -4.36 -5.62
CA ALA A 107 1.56 -4.70 -4.30
C ALA A 107 3.10 -4.79 -4.32
N ALA A 108 3.69 -5.37 -5.36
CA ALA A 108 5.13 -5.44 -5.53
C ALA A 108 5.77 -4.04 -5.72
N ILE A 109 5.14 -3.16 -6.51
CA ILE A 109 5.58 -1.77 -6.66
C ILE A 109 5.54 -1.05 -5.31
N MET A 110 4.45 -1.20 -4.54
CA MET A 110 4.34 -0.60 -3.21
C MET A 110 5.42 -1.11 -2.26
N LEU A 111 5.70 -2.41 -2.28
CA LEU A 111 6.77 -3.01 -1.48
C LEU A 111 8.14 -2.42 -1.84
N ILE A 112 8.48 -2.36 -3.13
CA ILE A 112 9.75 -1.79 -3.59
C ILE A 112 9.88 -0.33 -3.15
N LEU A 113 8.83 0.47 -3.35
CA LEU A 113 8.79 1.87 -2.93
C LEU A 113 9.02 2.02 -1.42
N TYR A 114 8.41 1.17 -0.60
CA TYR A 114 8.60 1.22 0.86
C TYR A 114 9.93 0.63 1.33
N VAL A 115 10.55 -0.31 0.59
CA VAL A 115 11.95 -0.71 0.84
C VAL A 115 12.87 0.51 0.70
N PHE A 116 12.74 1.26 -0.40
CA PHE A 116 13.48 2.52 -0.57
C PHE A 116 13.06 3.58 0.44
N GLY A 117 11.77 3.66 0.77
CA GLY A 117 11.24 4.51 1.83
C GLY A 117 11.94 4.31 3.15
N VAL A 118 12.00 3.06 3.63
CA VAL A 118 12.74 2.69 4.85
C VAL A 118 14.21 3.06 4.69
N ALA A 119 14.88 2.62 3.61
CA ALA A 119 16.30 2.88 3.38
C ALA A 119 16.66 4.39 3.45
N PHE A 120 15.92 5.23 2.72
CA PHE A 120 16.22 6.65 2.57
C PHE A 120 15.63 7.54 3.66
N VAL A 121 14.52 7.17 4.30
CA VAL A 121 13.87 8.01 5.32
C VAL A 121 14.40 7.71 6.72
N THR A 122 14.70 6.44 7.05
CA THR A 122 14.99 6.05 8.45
C THR A 122 16.48 5.93 8.76
N PHE A 123 17.33 5.52 7.81
CA PHE A 123 18.76 5.31 8.09
C PHE A 123 19.61 6.58 7.95
N GLY A 124 20.70 6.66 8.72
CA GLY A 124 21.63 7.79 8.71
C GLY A 124 20.99 9.10 9.18
N THR A 125 21.32 10.21 8.52
CA THR A 125 20.74 11.55 8.78
C THR A 125 19.36 11.75 8.13
N GLY A 126 18.58 10.67 7.99
CA GLY A 126 17.26 10.71 7.36
C GLY A 126 16.24 11.45 8.23
N PRO A 127 15.20 12.08 7.65
CA PRO A 127 14.21 12.84 8.40
C PRO A 127 13.39 11.98 9.38
N GLY A 128 13.35 10.65 9.18
CA GLY A 128 12.68 9.73 10.08
C GLY A 128 13.33 9.65 11.46
N SER A 129 14.66 9.73 11.58
CA SER A 129 15.32 9.62 12.89
C SER A 129 15.05 10.84 13.80
N ALA A 130 14.80 12.00 13.19
CA ALA A 130 14.42 13.22 13.90
C ALA A 130 12.92 13.27 14.25
N ILE A 131 12.08 12.54 13.51
CA ILE A 131 10.61 12.58 13.66
C ILE A 131 10.08 11.17 13.92
N GLY A 132 9.81 10.86 15.19
CA GLY A 132 9.28 9.56 15.58
C GLY A 132 8.03 9.16 14.79
N ASN A 133 7.09 10.09 14.54
CA ASN A 133 5.87 9.79 13.79
C ASN A 133 6.15 9.33 12.35
N LEU A 134 7.07 9.99 11.64
CA LEU A 134 7.43 9.61 10.27
C LEU A 134 8.14 8.26 10.24
N TYR A 135 9.03 8.02 11.21
CA TYR A 135 9.72 6.74 11.37
C TYR A 135 8.72 5.58 11.50
N PHE A 136 7.80 5.66 12.47
CA PHE A 136 6.83 4.59 12.70
C PHE A 136 5.87 4.41 11.51
N ALA A 137 5.44 5.50 10.88
CA ALA A 137 4.55 5.43 9.73
C ALA A 137 5.18 4.67 8.55
N ILE A 138 6.44 4.99 8.19
CA ILE A 138 7.17 4.31 7.10
C ILE A 138 7.34 2.81 7.40
N TRP A 139 7.68 2.45 8.64
CA TRP A 139 7.82 1.05 9.03
C TRP A 139 6.49 0.28 8.98
N ILE A 140 5.41 0.90 9.45
CA ILE A 140 4.07 0.28 9.36
C ILE A 140 3.69 0.08 7.89
N SER A 141 3.86 1.08 7.03
CA SER A 141 3.57 0.96 5.61
C SER A 141 4.40 -0.14 4.93
N PHE A 142 5.68 -0.25 5.28
CA PHE A 142 6.54 -1.33 4.81
C PHE A 142 6.00 -2.70 5.21
N VAL A 143 5.73 -2.93 6.50
CA VAL A 143 5.19 -4.21 6.99
C VAL A 143 3.86 -4.55 6.32
N VAL A 144 2.95 -3.58 6.18
CA VAL A 144 1.66 -3.79 5.50
C VAL A 144 1.87 -4.15 4.03
N SER A 145 2.80 -3.50 3.32
CA SER A 145 3.10 -3.82 1.93
C SER A 145 3.71 -5.22 1.75
N VAL A 146 4.52 -5.71 2.71
CA VAL A 146 5.04 -7.09 2.70
C VAL A 146 3.89 -8.09 2.80
N PHE A 147 2.99 -7.91 3.77
CA PHE A 147 1.84 -8.81 3.94
C PHE A 147 0.91 -8.77 2.73
N LEU A 148 0.66 -7.58 2.17
CA LEU A 148 -0.15 -7.43 0.98
C LEU A 148 0.47 -8.14 -0.23
N ALA A 149 1.77 -7.95 -0.47
CA ALA A 149 2.48 -8.64 -1.55
C ALA A 149 2.45 -10.17 -1.39
N ALA A 150 2.65 -10.67 -0.17
CA ALA A 150 2.58 -12.10 0.12
C ALA A 150 1.19 -12.71 -0.18
N GLU A 151 0.12 -12.00 0.17
CA GLU A 151 -1.24 -12.44 -0.12
C GLU A 151 -1.57 -12.39 -1.61
N CYS A 152 -1.24 -11.30 -2.30
CA CYS A 152 -1.42 -11.22 -3.75
C CYS A 152 -0.63 -12.32 -4.47
N PHE A 153 0.55 -12.66 -3.98
CA PHE A 153 1.37 -13.74 -4.54
C PHE A 153 0.76 -15.11 -4.32
N ARG A 154 0.23 -15.38 -3.12
CA ARG A 154 -0.49 -16.62 -2.82
C ARG A 154 -1.71 -16.78 -3.74
N ASP A 155 -2.48 -15.72 -3.92
CA ASP A 155 -3.68 -15.76 -4.74
C ASP A 155 -3.37 -15.95 -6.22
N PHE A 156 -2.29 -15.32 -6.71
CA PHE A 156 -1.78 -15.56 -8.05
C PHE A 156 -1.38 -17.03 -8.27
N GLN A 157 -0.76 -17.68 -7.28
CA GLN A 157 -0.45 -19.10 -7.37
C GLN A 157 -1.69 -20.00 -7.30
N SER A 158 -2.68 -19.64 -6.48
CA SER A 158 -3.92 -20.41 -6.36
C SER A 158 -4.70 -20.40 -7.68
N GLY A 159 -4.82 -19.24 -8.34
CA GLY A 159 -5.51 -19.14 -9.63
C GLY A 159 -4.88 -20.01 -10.72
N ARG A 160 -3.55 -20.03 -10.80
CA ARG A 160 -2.85 -20.90 -11.78
C ARG A 160 -3.12 -22.39 -11.59
N LYS A 161 -3.26 -22.84 -10.34
CA LYS A 161 -3.52 -24.26 -10.05
C LYS A 161 -4.94 -24.68 -10.45
N GLU A 162 -5.89 -23.76 -10.39
CA GLU A 162 -7.28 -24.01 -10.77
C GLU A 162 -7.40 -24.17 -12.29
N ASP A 163 -6.76 -23.27 -13.06
CA ASP A 163 -6.70 -23.35 -14.52
C ASP A 163 -6.09 -24.69 -15.00
N ASP A 164 -4.98 -25.13 -14.37
CA ASP A 164 -4.32 -26.39 -14.71
C ASP A 164 -5.23 -27.62 -14.45
N ASN A 165 -6.05 -27.58 -13.39
CA ASN A 165 -6.97 -28.66 -13.03
C ASN A 165 -8.16 -28.73 -13.99
N GLU A 166 -8.68 -27.59 -14.44
CA GLU A 166 -9.80 -27.52 -15.38
C GLU A 166 -9.39 -28.09 -16.74
N VAL A 167 -8.22 -27.71 -17.26
CA VAL A 167 -7.66 -28.27 -18.51
C VAL A 167 -7.47 -29.78 -18.42
N ALA A 168 -6.98 -30.29 -17.28
CA ALA A 168 -6.82 -31.72 -17.06
C ALA A 168 -8.17 -32.47 -17.01
N ALA A 169 -9.20 -31.87 -16.40
CA ALA A 169 -10.54 -32.43 -16.32
C ALA A 169 -11.23 -32.49 -17.69
N GLU A 170 -11.08 -31.46 -18.52
CA GLU A 170 -11.58 -31.44 -19.90
C GLU A 170 -10.91 -32.52 -20.77
N GLY A 171 -9.58 -32.68 -20.64
CA GLY A 171 -8.83 -33.72 -21.35
C GLY A 171 -9.31 -35.14 -21.02
N ASN A 172 -9.57 -35.43 -19.74
CA ASN A 172 -10.09 -36.73 -19.32
C ASN A 172 -11.52 -36.99 -19.84
N ASN A 173 -12.37 -35.96 -19.86
CA ASN A 173 -13.73 -36.09 -20.38
C ASN A 173 -13.75 -36.31 -21.90
N ALA A 174 -12.84 -35.70 -22.65
CA ALA A 174 -12.71 -35.94 -24.09
C ALA A 174 -12.27 -37.37 -24.40
N ASN A 175 -11.33 -37.91 -23.62
CA ASN A 175 -10.82 -39.27 -23.81
C ASN A 175 -11.88 -40.35 -23.48
N ASN A 176 -12.76 -40.11 -22.52
CA ASN A 176 -13.84 -41.04 -22.15
C ASN A 176 -14.99 -41.11 -23.19
N ARG A 177 -15.03 -40.19 -24.18
CA ARG A 177 -16.08 -40.14 -25.20
C ARG A 177 -15.68 -40.75 -26.54
N ALA A 178 -14.38 -41.00 -26.74
CA ALA A 178 -13.82 -41.63 -27.93
C ALA A 178 -13.85 -43.15 -27.80
#